data_AF-A0A841WQ29-F1
#
_entry.id   AF-A0A841WQ29-F1
#
_cell.length_a   1.000
_cell.length_b   1.000
_cell.length_c   1.000
_cell.angle_alpha   90.00
_cell.angle_beta   90.00
_cell.angle_gamma   90.00
#
_symmetry.space_group_name_H-M   'P 1'
#
loop_
_entity.id
_entity.type
_entity.pdbx_description
1 polymer ?
#
loop_
_entity_poly.entity_id
_entity_poly.type
_entity_poly.pdbx_seq_one_letter_code
_entity_poly.pdbx_strand_id
1 'polypeptide(L)'
;MPLKIVENFDGSFTLEPQAKESLFKLLTSEAFLKQICQQLQCEKIEFTELLFQPVPYSLTTTKGMPAEFEKYHESDEYIIINVPPNFMFSAKIFKPSRLCAIYRKF
;
A
#
# COMPACT_ATOMS: atom_id res chain seq x y z
N MET A 1 2.64 13.76 15.50
CA MET A 1 1.68 14.38 14.56
C MET A 1 0.74 13.27 14.10
N PRO A 2 -0.58 13.36 14.31
CA PRO A 2 -1.50 12.32 13.88
C PRO A 2 -1.63 12.41 12.35
N LEU A 3 -1.10 11.41 11.66
CA LEU A 3 -1.29 11.28 10.21
C LEU A 3 -2.80 11.19 9.96
N LYS A 4 -3.34 12.20 9.27
CA LYS A 4 -4.72 12.17 8.77
C LYS A 4 -4.84 10.93 7.91
N ILE A 5 -5.68 10.00 8.32
CA ILE A 5 -6.14 8.87 7.51
C ILE A 5 -6.70 9.49 6.24
N VAL A 6 -5.95 9.40 5.13
CA VAL A 6 -6.35 9.96 3.85
C VAL A 6 -7.48 9.07 3.34
N GLU A 7 -8.73 9.55 3.48
CA GLU A 7 -9.93 8.85 3.00
C GLU A 7 -10.07 8.90 1.47
N ASN A 8 -9.30 9.75 0.81
CA ASN A 8 -9.23 9.81 -0.65
C ASN A 8 -8.06 8.99 -1.14
N PHE A 9 -8.27 7.68 -1.25
CA PHE A 9 -7.52 6.87 -2.21
C PHE A 9 -7.79 7.49 -3.58
N ASP A 10 -6.72 7.88 -4.27
CA ASP A 10 -6.65 8.27 -5.68
C ASP A 10 -7.95 7.92 -6.43
N GLY A 11 -8.67 8.93 -6.91
CA GLY A 11 -10.11 8.94 -7.27
C GLY A 11 -10.61 7.96 -8.33
N SER A 12 -9.96 6.81 -8.50
CA SER A 12 -10.27 5.70 -9.38
C SER A 12 -10.86 4.48 -8.66
N PHE A 13 -10.72 4.34 -7.32
CA PHE A 13 -11.37 3.24 -6.59
C PHE A 13 -11.80 3.60 -5.17
N THR A 14 -12.98 3.11 -4.77
CA THR A 14 -13.50 3.24 -3.39
C THR A 14 -13.50 1.86 -2.76
N LEU A 15 -12.79 1.70 -1.64
CA LEU A 15 -12.88 0.49 -0.82
C LEU A 15 -14.08 0.61 0.12
N GLU A 16 -14.93 -0.41 0.15
CA GLU A 16 -15.98 -0.50 1.16
C GLU A 16 -15.33 -0.47 2.56
N PRO A 17 -15.93 0.20 3.56
CA PRO A 17 -15.36 0.32 4.90
C PRO A 17 -14.97 -1.03 5.52
N GLN A 18 -15.80 -2.06 5.29
CA GLN A 18 -15.54 -3.42 5.76
C GLN A 18 -14.36 -4.09 5.03
N ALA A 19 -14.25 -3.88 3.72
CA ALA A 19 -13.14 -4.38 2.91
C ALA A 19 -11.82 -3.70 3.32
N LYS A 20 -11.85 -2.37 3.53
CA LYS A 20 -10.72 -1.59 4.03
C LYS A 20 -10.24 -2.12 5.37
N GLU A 21 -11.13 -2.27 6.34
CA GLU A 21 -10.76 -2.75 7.68
C GLU A 21 -10.15 -4.16 7.61
N SER A 22 -10.75 -5.05 6.82
CA SER A 22 -10.26 -6.41 6.63
C SER A 22 -8.86 -6.42 6.00
N LEU A 23 -8.66 -5.62 4.94
CA LEU A 23 -7.36 -5.49 4.28
C LEU A 23 -6.31 -4.91 5.22
N PHE A 24 -6.65 -3.86 5.97
CA PHE A 24 -5.72 -3.20 6.88
C PHE A 24 -5.29 -4.12 8.01
N LYS A 25 -6.21 -4.92 8.56
CA LYS A 25 -5.88 -5.96 9.56
C LYS A 25 -4.88 -6.98 9.02
N LEU A 26 -4.98 -7.35 7.74
CA LEU A 26 -4.03 -8.27 7.10
C LEU A 26 -2.67 -7.59 6.86
N LEU A 27 -2.69 -6.35 6.36
CA LEU A 27 -1.48 -5.56 6.05
C LEU A 27 -0.72 -5.07 7.29
N THR A 28 -1.38 -5.00 8.44
CA THR A 28 -0.80 -4.67 9.76
C THR A 28 -0.52 -5.90 10.61
N SER A 29 -0.82 -7.11 10.11
CA SER A 29 -0.57 -8.35 10.84
C SER A 29 0.91 -8.54 11.12
N GLU A 30 1.28 -8.82 12.38
CA GLU A 30 2.67 -9.04 12.78
C GLU A 30 3.36 -10.13 11.94
N ALA A 31 2.64 -11.16 11.53
CA ALA A 31 3.18 -12.23 10.69
C ALA A 31 3.61 -11.70 9.33
N PHE A 32 2.79 -10.85 8.71
CA PHE A 32 3.07 -10.23 7.43
C PHE A 32 4.20 -9.20 7.54
N LEU A 33 4.16 -8.35 8.57
CA LEU A 33 5.22 -7.35 8.79
C LEU A 33 6.58 -8.02 9.02
N LYS A 34 6.64 -9.09 9.84
CA LYS A 34 7.86 -9.87 10.05
C LYS A 34 8.38 -10.50 8.76
N GLN A 35 7.49 -11.04 7.93
CA GLN A 35 7.86 -11.61 6.65
C GLN A 35 8.49 -10.57 5.72
N ILE A 36 7.88 -9.39 5.60
CA ILE A 36 8.44 -8.30 4.79
C ILE A 36 9.78 -7.84 5.37
N CYS A 37 9.87 -7.66 6.69
CA CYS A 37 11.12 -7.29 7.36
C CYS A 37 12.26 -8.27 7.05
N GLN A 38 11.98 -9.57 7.10
CA GLN A 38 12.95 -10.60 6.75
C GLN A 38 13.38 -10.53 5.28
N GLN A 39 12.43 -10.29 4.36
CA GLN A 39 12.72 -10.21 2.93
C GLN A 39 13.54 -8.98 2.55
N LEU A 40 13.28 -7.84 3.21
CA LEU A 40 13.90 -6.55 2.89
C LEU A 40 15.09 -6.21 3.80
N GLN A 41 15.46 -7.13 4.70
CA GLN A 41 16.55 -6.95 5.65
C GLN A 41 16.40 -5.64 6.45
N CYS A 42 15.17 -5.30 6.85
CA CYS A 42 14.89 -4.12 7.67
C CYS A 42 14.50 -4.52 9.10
N GLU A 43 14.83 -3.64 10.04
CA GLU A 43 14.67 -3.90 11.46
C GLU A 43 13.19 -3.88 11.85
N LYS A 44 12.46 -2.88 11.34
CA LYS A 44 11.02 -2.77 11.53
C LYS A 44 10.37 -2.02 10.37
N ILE A 45 9.12 -2.38 10.08
CA ILE A 45 8.27 -1.62 9.17
C ILE A 45 6.92 -1.32 9.83
N GLU A 46 6.29 -0.23 9.41
CA GLU A 46 4.96 0.17 9.83
C GLU A 46 4.11 0.50 8.61
N PHE A 47 2.90 -0.06 8.54
CA PHE A 47 1.97 0.27 7.47
C PHE A 47 1.49 1.70 7.63
N THR A 48 1.64 2.53 6.60
CA THR A 48 1.29 3.96 6.66
C THR A 48 -0.19 4.23 6.43
N GLU A 49 -1.01 3.19 6.27
CA GLU A 49 -2.42 3.29 5.89
C GLU A 49 -2.66 3.88 4.49
N LEU A 50 -1.59 4.10 3.73
CA LEU A 50 -1.63 4.54 2.35
C LEU A 50 -1.57 3.34 1.40
N LEU A 51 -2.50 3.31 0.45
CA LEU A 51 -2.53 2.41 -0.69
C LEU A 51 -2.74 3.23 -1.95
N PHE A 52 -2.32 2.68 -3.06
CA PHE A 52 -2.62 3.23 -4.36
C PHE A 52 -2.75 2.13 -5.39
N GLN A 53 -3.41 2.42 -6.49
CA GLN A 53 -3.43 1.53 -7.65
C GLN A 53 -2.24 1.89 -8.55
N PRO A 54 -1.35 0.93 -8.90
CA PRO A 54 -0.33 1.20 -9.89
C PRO A 54 -0.99 1.51 -11.23
N VAL A 55 -0.54 2.60 -11.86
CA VAL A 55 -1.06 3.09 -13.13
C VAL A 55 -0.19 2.59 -14.28
N PRO A 56 -0.74 2.39 -15.48
CA PRO A 56 0.08 2.07 -16.64
C PRO A 56 1.11 3.18 -16.89
N TYR A 57 2.25 2.79 -17.46
CA TYR A 57 3.27 3.73 -17.90
C TYR A 57 2.66 4.72 -18.90
N SER A 58 2.85 6.01 -18.66
CA SER A 58 2.45 7.07 -19.59
C SER A 58 3.50 8.17 -19.61
N LEU A 59 3.36 9.13 -20.52
CA LEU A 59 4.25 10.29 -20.63
C LEU A 59 4.31 11.13 -19.35
N THR A 60 3.29 11.04 -18.49
CA THR A 60 3.21 11.74 -17.20
C THR A 60 3.41 10.81 -16.00
N THR A 61 3.45 9.48 -16.20
CA THR A 61 3.57 8.47 -15.13
C THR A 61 4.67 7.46 -15.47
N THR A 62 5.89 7.97 -15.66
CA THR A 62 7.03 7.16 -16.13
C THR A 62 7.45 6.06 -15.15
N LYS A 63 7.08 6.18 -13.87
CA LYS A 63 7.35 5.16 -12.83
C LYS A 63 6.17 4.19 -12.60
N GLY A 64 5.10 4.28 -13.39
CA GLY A 64 3.91 3.43 -13.22
C GLY A 64 3.15 3.67 -11.90
N MET A 65 3.30 4.88 -11.34
CA MET A 65 2.69 5.29 -10.08
C MET A 65 2.18 6.73 -10.17
N PRO A 66 1.15 7.10 -9.40
CA PRO A 66 0.66 8.47 -9.33
C PRO A 66 1.71 9.42 -8.74
N ALA A 67 1.76 10.66 -9.22
CA ALA A 67 2.76 11.66 -8.82
C ALA A 67 2.80 11.93 -7.30
N GLU A 68 1.66 11.81 -6.63
CA GLU A 68 1.56 11.99 -5.18
C GLU A 68 2.31 10.90 -4.38
N PHE A 69 2.49 9.72 -4.96
CA PHE A 69 3.18 8.57 -4.34
C PHE A 69 4.63 8.40 -4.81
N GLU A 70 5.07 9.11 -5.86
CA GLU A 70 6.46 9.06 -6.35
C GLU A 70 7.47 9.42 -5.26
N LYS A 71 7.13 10.37 -4.38
CA LYS A 71 7.98 10.78 -3.25
C LYS A 71 8.32 9.63 -2.29
N TYR A 72 7.44 8.63 -2.17
CA TYR A 72 7.69 7.45 -1.32
C TYR A 72 8.57 6.42 -2.03
N HIS A 73 8.59 6.41 -3.36
CA HIS A 73 9.54 5.59 -4.12
C HIS A 73 10.93 6.22 -4.14
N GLU A 74 11.02 7.55 -4.07
CA GLU A 74 12.30 8.28 -4.06
C GLU A 74 12.97 8.34 -2.69
N SER A 75 12.25 7.98 -1.63
CA SER A 75 12.76 7.98 -0.26
C SER A 75 13.13 6.57 0.21
N ASP A 76 14.32 6.42 0.77
CA ASP A 76 14.80 5.16 1.36
C ASP A 76 14.08 4.81 2.69
N GLU A 77 13.42 5.80 3.31
CA GLU A 77 12.62 5.60 4.52
C GLU A 77 11.29 4.86 4.23
N TYR A 78 10.88 4.78 2.97
CA TYR A 78 9.60 4.20 2.60
C TYR A 78 9.77 3.01 1.66
N ILE A 79 8.85 2.07 1.76
CA ILE A 79 8.84 0.84 1.00
C ILE A 79 7.45 0.66 0.41
N ILE A 80 7.41 0.38 -0.89
CA ILE A 80 6.18 0.11 -1.62
C ILE A 80 6.08 -1.40 -1.84
N ILE A 81 5.02 -2.02 -1.33
CA ILE A 81 4.77 -3.46 -1.45
C ILE A 81 3.49 -3.69 -2.24
N ASN A 82 3.56 -4.54 -3.26
CA ASN A 82 2.36 -5.01 -3.94
C ASN A 82 1.53 -5.85 -2.97
N VAL A 83 0.27 -5.46 -2.77
CA VAL A 83 -0.68 -6.19 -1.92
C VAL A 83 -0.89 -7.58 -2.52
N PRO A 84 -0.63 -8.65 -1.75
CA PRO A 84 -0.84 -10.01 -2.21
C PRO A 84 -2.30 -10.26 -2.65
N PRO A 85 -2.55 -10.98 -3.77
CA PRO A 85 -3.90 -11.24 -4.25
C PRO A 85 -4.79 -11.94 -3.22
N ASN A 86 -4.25 -12.87 -2.43
CA ASN A 86 -4.96 -13.53 -1.34
C ASN A 86 -5.51 -12.53 -0.32
N PHE A 87 -4.80 -11.44 -0.02
CA PHE A 87 -5.30 -10.42 0.92
C PHE A 87 -6.43 -9.62 0.31
N MET A 88 -6.31 -9.26 -0.97
CA MET A 88 -7.39 -8.61 -1.72
C MET A 88 -8.65 -9.49 -1.75
N PHE A 89 -8.51 -10.79 -2.04
CA PHE A 89 -9.62 -11.74 -2.02
C PHE A 89 -10.24 -11.92 -0.63
N SER A 90 -9.43 -12.04 0.43
CA SER A 90 -9.92 -12.10 1.82
C SER A 90 -10.71 -10.85 2.21
N ALA A 91 -10.29 -9.68 1.72
CA ALA A 91 -10.99 -8.42 1.91
C ALA A 91 -12.17 -8.19 0.92
N LYS A 92 -12.48 -9.16 0.05
CA LYS A 92 -13.50 -9.06 -1.01
C LYS A 92 -13.25 -7.91 -2.00
N ILE A 93 -11.99 -7.56 -2.23
CA ILE A 93 -11.56 -6.55 -3.18
C ILE A 93 -11.32 -7.23 -4.54
N PHE A 94 -12.24 -7.01 -5.48
CA PHE A 94 -12.16 -7.54 -6.85
C PHE A 94 -11.71 -6.48 -7.87
N LYS A 95 -11.86 -5.20 -7.51
CA LYS A 95 -11.36 -4.05 -8.26
C LYS A 95 -10.78 -3.04 -7.27
N PRO A 96 -9.59 -2.49 -7.52
CA PRO A 96 -8.72 -2.73 -8.68
C PRO A 96 -8.00 -4.08 -8.64
N SER A 97 -7.43 -4.52 -9.78
CA SER A 97 -6.73 -5.81 -9.90
C SER A 97 -5.37 -5.84 -9.20
N ARG A 98 -4.79 -4.67 -8.95
CA ARG A 98 -3.52 -4.49 -8.25
C ARG A 98 -3.66 -3.33 -7.28
N LEU A 99 -3.13 -3.53 -6.09
CA LEU A 99 -2.97 -2.50 -5.07
C LEU A 99 -1.53 -2.53 -4.58
N CYS A 100 -0.99 -1.35 -4.31
CA CYS A 100 0.30 -1.16 -3.67
C CYS A 100 0.05 -0.54 -2.30
N ALA A 101 0.77 -1.01 -1.29
CA ALA A 101 0.75 -0.54 0.08
C ALA A 101 2.08 0.12 0.42
N ILE A 102 2.01 1.24 1.14
CA ILE A 102 3.20 1.99 1.55
C ILE A 102 3.50 1.70 3.01
N TYR A 103 4.75 1.32 3.26
CA TYR A 103 5.31 1.06 4.57
C TYR A 103 6.40 2.06 4.86
N ARG A 104 6.51 2.45 6.13
CA ARG A 104 7.66 3.19 6.64
C ARG A 104 8.65 2.22 7.27
N LYS A 105 9.91 2.33 6.90
CA LYS A 105 11.04 1.57 7.48
C LYS A 105 11.60 2.32 8.69
N PHE A 106 12.03 1.56 9.69
CA PHE A 106 12.79 2.02 10.84
C PHE A 106 14.10 1.24 10.93
#